data_AF-A0A7Y5RDF3-F1
#
_entry.id   AF-A0A7Y5RDF3-F1
#
_cell.length_a   1.000
_cell.length_b   1.000
_cell.length_c   1.000
_cell.angle_alpha   90.00
_cell.angle_beta   90.00
_cell.angle_gamma   90.00
#
_symmetry.space_group_name_H-M   'P 1'
#
loop_
_entity.id
_entity.type
_entity.pdbx_description
1 polymer ?
#
loop_
_entity_poly.entity_id
_entity_poly.type
_entity_poly.pdbx_seq_one_letter_code
_entity_poly.pdbx_strand_id
1 'polypeptide(L)'
;MSFASSLIGAGIGGVTKGIGSLIAGNSQADAYRDAANQANNKLTDTYNQIRTDYTPYTSVGTNAANKLNTYLNTPQTFKMSDFYSDPGYQFTLQQGQNAVNNSAAARGGLLSGSAAKGLTNYTTGLANQTYGDAYNRWMGNRQQTYGEIMGAANLGANATNQVSNAGLSTGTQQAQNTFNALTGAGNAQAQGLYGMTSGLGEGAQGTLAQYYSQTDRYKNDLARNNGRTYGQNRIYV
;
A
#
# COMPACT_ATOMS: atom_id res chain seq x y z
N MET A 1 3.18 24.38 -11.91
CA MET A 1 4.04 23.22 -11.61
C MET A 1 4.80 23.51 -10.33
N SER A 2 4.59 22.72 -9.28
CA SER A 2 5.40 22.78 -8.05
C SER A 2 5.18 21.48 -7.25
N PHE A 3 6.14 20.57 -7.41
CA PHE A 3 6.62 19.55 -6.47
C PHE A 3 5.62 18.63 -5.75
N ALA A 4 5.20 17.57 -6.46
CA ALA A 4 4.95 16.28 -5.83
C ALA A 4 6.31 15.58 -5.62
N SER A 5 6.87 15.68 -4.42
CA SER A 5 8.02 14.88 -3.98
C SER A 5 8.18 14.96 -2.47
N SER A 6 8.50 13.82 -1.85
CA SER A 6 8.76 13.62 -0.42
C SER A 6 7.55 13.33 0.48
N LEU A 7 6.94 12.16 0.27
CA LEU A 7 6.41 11.37 1.38
C LEU A 7 6.94 9.92 1.29
N ILE A 8 8.25 9.80 1.05
CA ILE A 8 8.97 8.52 1.11
C ILE A 8 9.85 8.59 2.35
N GLY A 9 9.56 7.76 3.35
CA GLY A 9 10.52 7.47 4.43
C GLY A 9 10.22 8.04 5.82
N ALA A 10 8.99 8.47 6.13
CA ALA A 10 8.60 8.61 7.52
C ALA A 10 8.19 7.23 8.05
N GLY A 11 9.16 6.50 8.60
CA GLY A 11 8.88 5.31 9.40
C GLY A 11 7.79 5.66 10.42
N ILE A 12 6.76 4.82 10.49
CA ILE A 12 5.69 4.90 11.49
C ILE A 12 6.29 4.44 12.82
N GLY A 13 7.22 5.23 13.34
CA GLY A 13 7.88 5.06 14.62
C GLY A 13 7.44 6.19 15.53
N GLY A 14 6.51 5.88 16.42
CA GLY A 14 6.25 6.71 17.60
C GLY A 14 4.92 7.44 17.62
N VAL A 15 3.90 6.77 18.14
CA VAL A 15 3.00 7.37 19.13
C VAL A 15 2.72 6.33 20.22
N THR A 16 3.70 6.09 21.08
CA THR A 16 3.49 5.49 22.41
C THR A 16 3.65 6.61 23.44
N LYS A 17 2.62 7.45 23.60
CA LYS A 17 2.51 8.34 24.76
C LYS A 17 1.51 7.72 25.73
N GLY A 18 2.02 7.39 26.91
CA GLY A 18 1.39 6.54 27.90
C GLY A 18 0.06 7.07 28.41
N ILE A 19 -0.81 6.13 28.77
CA ILE A 19 -1.97 6.39 29.60
C ILE A 19 -1.60 5.94 31.01
N GLY A 20 -1.40 6.94 31.87
CA GLY A 20 -1.13 6.76 33.30
C GLY A 20 -2.34 6.17 34.02
N SER A 21 -2.06 5.28 34.96
CA SER A 21 -2.99 4.61 35.86
C SER A 21 -3.90 5.61 36.58
N LEU A 22 -5.23 5.44 36.44
CA LEU A 22 -6.17 5.55 37.56
C LEU A 22 -7.54 4.94 37.17
N ILE A 23 -8.00 4.00 38.01
CA ILE A 23 -9.38 3.45 38.15
C ILE A 23 -9.76 2.23 37.28
N ALA A 24 -10.20 1.18 38.00
CA ALA A 24 -10.88 -0.08 37.63
C ALA A 24 -10.30 -0.89 36.45
N GLY A 25 -9.89 -2.14 36.70
CA GLY A 25 -9.29 -3.04 35.70
C GLY A 25 -10.12 -3.28 34.41
N ASN A 26 -11.43 -2.93 34.41
CA ASN A 26 -12.27 -2.95 33.21
C ASN A 26 -12.10 -1.68 32.34
N SER A 27 -12.07 -0.47 32.91
CA SER A 27 -11.91 0.78 32.13
C SER A 27 -10.54 0.89 31.48
N GLN A 28 -9.50 0.35 32.12
CA GLN A 28 -8.16 0.32 31.52
C GLN A 28 -8.04 -0.73 30.40
N ALA A 29 -8.71 -1.88 30.53
CA ALA A 29 -8.78 -2.89 29.48
C ALA A 29 -9.52 -2.39 28.23
N ASP A 30 -10.60 -1.63 28.43
CA ASP A 30 -11.35 -1.02 27.33
C ASP A 30 -10.57 0.12 26.67
N ALA A 31 -9.82 0.92 27.44
CA ALA A 31 -8.91 1.93 26.88
C ALA A 31 -7.81 1.33 25.96
N TYR A 32 -7.26 0.15 26.29
CA TYR A 32 -6.32 -0.56 25.40
C TYR A 32 -6.97 -1.00 24.09
N ARG A 33 -8.19 -1.54 24.16
CA ARG A 33 -8.95 -1.97 22.98
C ARG A 33 -9.32 -0.79 22.10
N ASP A 34 -9.81 0.30 22.68
CA ASP A 34 -10.19 1.51 21.95
C ASP A 34 -8.99 2.18 21.28
N ALA A 35 -7.85 2.26 21.96
CA ALA A 35 -6.62 2.79 21.38
C ALA A 35 -6.15 1.96 20.17
N ALA A 36 -6.18 0.63 20.27
CA ALA A 36 -5.84 -0.24 19.14
C ALA A 36 -6.87 -0.14 18.00
N ASN A 37 -8.16 -0.05 18.30
CA ASN A 37 -9.20 0.14 17.28
C ASN A 37 -9.00 1.46 16.53
N GLN A 38 -8.73 2.57 17.24
CA GLN A 38 -8.45 3.86 16.62
C GLN A 38 -7.17 3.83 15.76
N ALA A 39 -6.10 3.20 16.27
CA ALA A 39 -4.87 3.03 15.50
C ALA A 39 -5.10 2.19 14.24
N ASN A 40 -5.86 1.10 14.34
CA ASN A 40 -6.19 0.23 13.22
C ASN A 40 -7.06 0.94 12.18
N ASN A 41 -8.03 1.76 12.62
CA ASN A 41 -8.85 2.59 11.73
C ASN A 41 -7.97 3.58 10.95
N LYS A 42 -7.04 4.25 11.63
CA LYS A 42 -6.12 5.18 10.97
C LYS A 42 -5.22 4.48 9.94
N LEU A 43 -4.73 3.27 10.25
CA LEU A 43 -3.96 2.45 9.32
C LEU A 43 -4.79 2.04 8.09
N THR A 44 -6.07 1.68 8.29
CA THR A 44 -7.01 1.38 7.21
C THR A 44 -7.23 2.61 6.33
N ASP A 45 -7.46 3.78 6.91
CA ASP A 45 -7.65 5.03 6.16
C ASP A 45 -6.43 5.38 5.32
N THR A 46 -5.23 5.27 5.90
CA THR A 46 -3.98 5.49 5.18
C THR A 46 -3.80 4.49 4.04
N TYR A 47 -4.10 3.21 4.26
CA TYR A 47 -4.06 2.20 3.20
C TYR A 47 -5.07 2.50 2.08
N ASN A 48 -6.30 2.88 2.42
CA ASN A 48 -7.33 3.24 1.44
C ASN A 48 -6.93 4.47 0.62
N GLN A 49 -6.27 5.45 1.24
CA GLN A 49 -5.71 6.60 0.53
C GLN A 49 -4.62 6.16 -0.45
N ILE A 50 -3.64 5.36 -0.01
CA ILE A 50 -2.59 4.81 -0.89
C ILE A 50 -3.23 4.04 -2.06
N ARG A 51 -4.21 3.18 -1.78
CA ARG A 51 -4.91 2.44 -2.83
C ARG A 51 -5.61 3.38 -3.82
N THR A 52 -6.26 4.43 -3.34
CA THR A 52 -6.96 5.42 -4.17
C THR A 52 -5.98 6.20 -5.04
N ASP A 53 -4.89 6.70 -4.47
CA ASP A 53 -3.86 7.46 -5.17
C ASP A 53 -3.19 6.62 -6.28
N TYR A 54 -3.05 5.32 -6.06
CA TYR A 54 -2.44 4.40 -7.03
C TYR A 54 -3.43 3.84 -8.06
N THR A 55 -4.74 4.03 -7.87
CA THR A 55 -5.78 3.49 -8.76
C THR A 55 -5.61 3.89 -10.23
N PRO A 56 -5.27 5.14 -10.59
CA PRO A 56 -5.02 5.50 -11.98
C PRO A 56 -3.88 4.69 -12.61
N TYR A 57 -2.80 4.45 -11.87
CA TYR A 57 -1.63 3.72 -12.36
C TYR A 57 -1.90 2.22 -12.49
N THR A 58 -2.60 1.62 -11.53
CA THR A 58 -3.00 0.21 -11.62
C THR A 58 -3.99 0.01 -12.77
N SER A 59 -4.93 0.95 -12.99
CA SER A 59 -5.84 0.92 -14.12
C SER A 59 -5.12 1.04 -15.47
N VAL A 60 -4.12 1.91 -15.59
CA VAL A 60 -3.26 1.97 -16.79
C VAL A 60 -2.59 0.63 -17.05
N GLY A 61 -2.05 -0.03 -16.01
CA GLY A 61 -1.49 -1.36 -16.11
C GLY A 61 -2.48 -2.42 -16.59
N THR A 62 -3.68 -2.46 -16.01
CA THR A 62 -4.73 -3.40 -16.42
C THR A 62 -5.13 -3.20 -17.87
N ASN A 63 -5.31 -1.94 -18.30
CA ASN A 63 -5.62 -1.61 -19.69
C ASN A 63 -4.48 -1.99 -20.63
N ALA A 64 -3.23 -1.73 -20.23
CA ALA A 64 -2.06 -2.11 -21.00
C ALA A 64 -1.91 -3.63 -21.10
N ALA A 65 -2.17 -4.38 -20.04
CA ALA A 65 -2.17 -5.85 -20.05
C ALA A 65 -3.25 -6.41 -21.00
N ASN A 66 -4.45 -5.82 -21.03
CA ASN A 66 -5.50 -6.20 -21.97
C ASN A 66 -5.10 -5.91 -23.43
N LYS A 67 -4.49 -4.75 -23.67
CA LYS A 67 -3.96 -4.39 -24.99
C LYS A 67 -2.83 -5.33 -25.41
N LEU A 68 -1.92 -5.67 -24.50
CA LEU A 68 -0.84 -6.62 -24.73
C LEU A 68 -1.39 -8.01 -25.09
N ASN A 69 -2.36 -8.50 -24.32
CA ASN A 69 -3.00 -9.78 -24.61
C ASN A 69 -3.65 -9.78 -26.01
N THR A 70 -4.33 -8.70 -26.38
CA THR A 70 -4.92 -8.56 -27.72
C THR A 70 -3.83 -8.52 -28.80
N TYR A 71 -2.75 -7.77 -28.56
CA TYR A 71 -1.64 -7.61 -29.49
C TYR A 71 -0.87 -8.92 -29.73
N LEU A 72 -0.74 -9.76 -28.71
CA LEU A 72 -0.08 -11.07 -28.78
C LEU A 72 -0.97 -12.14 -29.45
N ASN A 73 -2.27 -12.11 -29.21
CA ASN A 73 -3.21 -13.10 -29.76
C ASN A 73 -3.72 -12.75 -31.16
N THR A 74 -3.46 -11.54 -31.66
CA THR A 74 -3.82 -11.15 -33.01
C THR A 74 -2.58 -11.21 -33.89
N PRO A 75 -2.46 -12.18 -34.82
CA PRO A 75 -1.40 -12.18 -35.81
C PRO A 75 -1.51 -10.92 -36.66
N GLN A 76 -0.47 -10.10 -36.61
CA GLN A 76 -0.45 -8.84 -37.33
C GLN A 76 0.53 -9.01 -38.46
N THR A 77 -0.03 -9.27 -39.63
CA THR A 77 0.70 -9.43 -40.87
C THR A 77 0.69 -8.10 -41.61
N PHE A 78 1.80 -7.76 -42.25
CA PHE A 78 1.82 -6.63 -43.16
C PHE A 78 0.95 -6.95 -44.37
N LYS A 79 -0.06 -6.14 -44.62
CA LYS A 79 -1.03 -6.31 -45.71
C LYS A 79 -0.81 -5.25 -46.77
N MET A 80 -1.32 -5.53 -47.97
CA MET A 80 -1.28 -4.57 -49.07
C MET A 80 -2.02 -3.25 -48.73
N SER A 81 -3.05 -3.31 -47.87
CA SER A 81 -3.72 -2.12 -47.35
C SER A 81 -2.78 -1.23 -46.53
N ASP A 82 -1.89 -1.83 -45.73
CA ASP A 82 -0.92 -1.08 -44.92
C ASP A 82 0.09 -0.37 -45.82
N PHE A 83 0.53 -1.03 -46.89
CA PHE A 83 1.38 -0.44 -47.91
C PHE A 83 0.74 0.76 -48.62
N TYR A 84 -0.51 0.65 -49.07
CA TYR A 84 -1.20 1.78 -49.72
C TYR A 84 -1.50 2.94 -48.76
N SER A 85 -1.60 2.66 -47.46
CA SER A 85 -1.77 3.67 -46.42
C SER A 85 -0.45 4.31 -45.95
N ASP A 86 0.71 3.79 -46.37
CA ASP A 86 2.00 4.32 -45.97
C ASP A 86 2.19 5.75 -46.53
N PRO A 87 2.44 6.75 -45.67
CA PRO A 87 2.63 8.13 -46.12
C PRO A 87 3.82 8.30 -47.07
N GLY A 88 4.87 7.49 -46.92
CA GLY A 88 6.03 7.49 -47.81
C GLY A 88 5.66 7.04 -49.22
N TYR A 89 4.91 5.94 -49.35
CA TYR A 89 4.37 5.48 -50.61
C TYR A 89 3.46 6.54 -51.26
N GLN A 90 2.53 7.13 -50.49
CA GLN A 90 1.64 8.19 -50.99
C GLN A 90 2.41 9.40 -51.50
N PHE A 91 3.44 9.83 -50.76
CA PHE A 91 4.31 10.93 -51.17
C PHE A 91 5.04 10.61 -52.48
N THR A 92 5.67 9.43 -52.59
CA THR A 92 6.42 9.07 -53.80
C THR A 92 5.51 8.86 -55.01
N LEU A 93 4.30 8.32 -54.80
CA LEU A 93 3.28 8.21 -55.84
C LEU A 93 2.89 9.60 -56.39
N GLN A 94 2.63 10.57 -55.50
CA GLN A 94 2.28 11.93 -55.89
C GLN A 94 3.42 12.63 -56.64
N GLN A 95 4.67 12.46 -56.19
CA GLN A 95 5.85 13.01 -56.88
C GLN A 95 6.02 12.40 -58.28
N GLY A 96 5.81 11.09 -58.41
CA GLY A 96 5.84 10.40 -59.71
C GLY A 96 4.81 10.91 -60.70
N GLN A 97 3.56 11.05 -60.24
CA GLN A 97 2.48 11.60 -61.06
C GLN A 97 2.81 13.02 -61.54
N ASN A 98 3.31 13.88 -60.65
CA ASN A 98 3.73 15.24 -61.02
C ASN A 98 4.87 15.24 -62.04
N ALA A 99 5.88 14.38 -61.87
CA ALA A 99 7.01 14.29 -62.81
C ALA A 99 6.58 13.83 -64.20
N VAL A 100 5.72 12.82 -64.29
CA VAL A 100 5.17 12.34 -65.58
C VAL A 100 4.29 13.41 -66.22
N ASN A 101 3.40 14.04 -65.45
CA ASN A 101 2.53 15.10 -65.95
C ASN A 101 3.33 16.29 -66.49
N ASN A 102 4.36 16.74 -65.76
CA ASN A 102 5.24 17.83 -66.20
C ASN A 102 6.01 17.46 -67.48
N SER A 103 6.52 16.23 -67.57
CA SER A 103 7.23 15.73 -68.76
C SER A 103 6.31 15.60 -69.98
N ALA A 104 5.09 15.10 -69.78
CA ALA A 104 4.11 14.94 -70.86
C ALA A 104 3.51 16.28 -71.31
N ALA A 105 3.31 17.24 -70.40
CA ALA A 105 2.92 18.61 -70.73
C ALA A 105 4.00 19.32 -71.56
N ALA A 106 5.27 19.21 -71.16
CA ALA A 106 6.40 19.79 -71.90
C ALA A 106 6.58 19.21 -73.31
N ARG A 107 6.12 17.96 -73.54
CA ARG A 107 6.19 17.27 -74.84
C ARG A 107 4.90 17.36 -75.66
N GLY A 108 3.90 18.12 -75.19
CA GLY A 108 2.60 18.25 -75.88
C GLY A 108 1.78 16.97 -75.94
N GLY A 109 2.07 15.99 -75.08
CA GLY A 109 1.54 14.62 -75.14
C GLY A 109 0.86 14.17 -73.85
N LEU A 110 0.31 15.09 -73.05
CA LEU A 110 -0.29 14.84 -71.73
C LEU A 110 -1.34 13.70 -71.72
N LEU A 111 -1.98 13.43 -72.87
CA LEU A 111 -3.00 12.38 -73.08
C LEU A 111 -2.52 11.21 -73.95
N SER A 112 -1.22 11.07 -74.19
CA SER A 112 -0.66 10.01 -75.05
C SER A 112 -0.50 8.68 -74.31
N GLY A 113 -0.71 7.56 -75.01
CA GLY A 113 -0.50 6.22 -74.45
C GLY A 113 0.93 5.96 -73.94
N SER A 114 1.92 6.70 -74.42
CA SER A 114 3.30 6.66 -73.93
C SER A 114 3.45 7.32 -72.56
N ALA A 115 2.72 8.40 -72.26
CA ALA A 115 2.65 9.00 -70.93
C ALA A 115 1.99 8.04 -69.92
N ALA A 116 0.88 7.39 -70.31
CA ALA A 116 0.22 6.38 -69.50
C ALA A 116 1.14 5.18 -69.21
N LYS A 117 1.84 4.66 -70.24
CA LYS A 117 2.79 3.54 -70.09
C LYS A 117 4.01 3.91 -69.24
N GLY A 118 4.48 5.16 -69.36
CA GLY A 118 5.55 5.71 -68.52
C GLY A 118 5.15 5.80 -67.05
N LEU A 119 3.91 6.24 -66.77
CA LEU A 119 3.36 6.26 -65.42
C LEU A 119 3.23 4.85 -64.84
N THR A 120 2.69 3.90 -65.61
CA THR A 120 2.56 2.49 -65.19
C THR A 120 3.92 1.89 -64.84
N ASN A 121 4.93 2.05 -65.70
CA ASN A 121 6.29 1.54 -65.46
C ASN A 121 6.96 2.19 -64.24
N TYR A 122 6.75 3.49 -64.04
CA TYR A 122 7.24 4.19 -62.85
C TYR A 122 6.58 3.63 -61.58
N THR A 123 5.26 3.44 -61.59
CA THR A 123 4.54 2.90 -60.42
C THR A 123 4.90 1.46 -60.08
N THR A 124 5.14 0.57 -61.06
CA THR A 124 5.55 -0.81 -60.80
C THR A 124 7.00 -0.93 -60.32
N GLY A 125 7.93 -0.15 -60.90
CA GLY A 125 9.32 -0.11 -60.43
C GLY A 125 9.45 0.46 -59.01
N LEU A 126 8.68 1.51 -58.72
CA LEU A 126 8.66 2.17 -57.42
C LEU A 126 8.01 1.30 -56.33
N ALA A 127 7.00 0.51 -56.67
CA ALA A 127 6.30 -0.35 -55.72
C ALA A 127 7.26 -1.34 -55.03
N ASN A 128 8.18 -1.97 -55.77
CA ASN A 128 9.13 -2.92 -55.18
C ASN A 128 10.11 -2.26 -54.19
N GLN A 129 10.57 -1.04 -54.49
CA GLN A 129 11.51 -0.33 -53.64
C GLN A 129 10.82 0.26 -52.39
N THR A 130 9.65 0.87 -52.58
CA THR A 130 8.89 1.49 -51.48
C THR A 130 8.22 0.47 -50.57
N TYR A 131 7.92 -0.75 -51.06
CA TYR A 131 7.34 -1.82 -50.24
C TYR A 131 8.27 -2.24 -49.12
N GLY A 132 9.57 -2.40 -49.39
CA GLY A 132 10.57 -2.74 -48.36
C GLY A 132 10.66 -1.65 -47.29
N ASP A 133 10.68 -0.39 -47.70
CA ASP A 133 10.73 0.75 -46.77
C ASP A 133 9.45 0.88 -45.93
N ALA A 134 8.29 0.69 -46.55
CA ALA A 134 7.00 0.68 -45.86
C ALA A 134 6.90 -0.47 -44.86
N TYR A 135 7.38 -1.66 -45.24
CA TYR A 135 7.47 -2.81 -44.32
C TYR A 135 8.37 -2.51 -43.12
N ASN A 136 9.56 -1.94 -43.35
CA ASN A 136 10.49 -1.56 -42.27
C ASN A 136 9.87 -0.52 -41.32
N ARG A 137 9.18 0.49 -41.86
CA ARG A 137 8.44 1.48 -41.04
C ARG A 137 7.31 0.82 -40.25
N TRP A 138 6.50 -0.02 -40.89
CA TRP A 138 5.43 -0.77 -40.25
C TRP A 138 5.97 -1.63 -39.10
N MET A 139 7.07 -2.34 -39.33
CA MET A 139 7.72 -3.17 -38.31
C MET A 139 8.27 -2.32 -37.16
N GLY A 140 8.89 -1.17 -37.44
CA GLY A 140 9.36 -0.22 -36.44
C GLY A 140 8.23 0.34 -35.58
N ASN A 141 7.15 0.79 -36.21
CA ASN A 141 5.95 1.27 -35.52
C ASN A 141 5.33 0.19 -34.63
N ARG A 142 5.31 -1.08 -35.09
CA ARG A 142 4.88 -2.22 -34.27
C ARG A 142 5.74 -2.36 -33.02
N GLN A 143 7.06 -2.34 -33.18
CA GLN A 143 7.98 -2.55 -32.07
C GLN A 143 7.91 -1.40 -31.06
N GLN A 144 7.74 -0.16 -31.52
CA GLN A 144 7.48 0.99 -30.66
C GLN A 144 6.17 0.83 -29.88
N THR A 145 5.07 0.53 -30.58
CA THR A 145 3.75 0.33 -29.94
C THR A 145 3.81 -0.76 -28.87
N TYR A 146 4.48 -1.88 -29.17
CA TYR A 146 4.70 -2.95 -28.20
C TYR A 146 5.49 -2.46 -26.98
N GLY A 147 6.56 -1.70 -27.20
CA GLY A 147 7.36 -1.09 -26.13
C GLY A 147 6.55 -0.14 -25.24
N GLU A 148 5.69 0.69 -25.82
CA GLU A 148 4.79 1.60 -25.09
C GLU A 148 3.77 0.84 -24.24
N ILE A 149 3.14 -0.20 -24.80
CA ILE A 149 2.20 -1.07 -24.08
C ILE A 149 2.92 -1.78 -22.93
N MET A 150 4.09 -2.36 -23.18
CA MET A 150 4.90 -3.01 -22.15
C MET A 150 5.35 -2.04 -21.05
N GLY A 151 5.72 -0.81 -21.41
CA GLY A 151 6.06 0.24 -20.45
C GLY A 151 4.90 0.58 -19.53
N ALA A 152 3.70 0.76 -20.10
CA ALA A 152 2.48 1.01 -19.34
C ALA A 152 2.06 -0.18 -18.46
N ALA A 153 2.21 -1.41 -18.95
CA ALA A 153 1.95 -2.62 -18.18
C ALA A 153 2.91 -2.73 -16.98
N ASN A 154 4.21 -2.46 -17.19
CA ASN A 154 5.21 -2.44 -16.12
C ASN A 154 4.94 -1.35 -15.09
N LEU A 155 4.52 -0.15 -15.52
CA LEU A 155 4.14 0.93 -14.61
C LEU A 155 3.02 0.47 -13.66
N GLY A 156 1.96 -0.13 -14.19
CA GLY A 156 0.86 -0.60 -13.36
C GLY A 156 1.20 -1.85 -12.53
N ALA A 157 2.09 -2.73 -13.00
CA ALA A 157 2.61 -3.83 -12.19
C ALA A 157 3.39 -3.29 -10.96
N ASN A 158 4.23 -2.27 -11.14
CA ASN A 158 4.94 -1.60 -10.06
C ASN A 158 3.99 -0.89 -9.08
N ALA A 159 2.98 -0.19 -9.60
CA ALA A 159 1.94 0.43 -8.77
C ALA A 159 1.18 -0.62 -7.93
N THR A 160 0.83 -1.74 -8.55
CA THR A 160 0.15 -2.86 -7.87
C THR A 160 1.04 -3.45 -6.77
N ASN A 161 2.34 -3.64 -7.02
CA ASN A 161 3.28 -4.12 -6.00
C ASN A 161 3.38 -3.16 -4.79
N GLN A 162 3.36 -1.85 -5.02
CA GLN A 162 3.38 -0.86 -3.93
C GLN A 162 2.11 -0.91 -3.09
N VAL A 163 0.93 -0.99 -3.71
CA VAL A 163 -0.34 -1.15 -2.99
C VAL A 163 -0.39 -2.47 -2.23
N SER A 164 0.07 -3.57 -2.84
CA SER A 164 0.12 -4.88 -2.17
C SER A 164 1.04 -4.87 -0.95
N ASN A 165 2.23 -4.27 -1.06
CA ASN A 165 3.16 -4.13 0.06
C ASN A 165 2.58 -3.25 1.18
N ALA A 166 1.90 -2.16 0.84
CA ALA A 166 1.19 -1.33 1.82
C ALA A 166 0.10 -2.14 2.54
N GLY A 167 -0.63 -3.00 1.83
CA GLY A 167 -1.64 -3.89 2.41
C GLY A 167 -1.04 -4.91 3.38
N LEU A 168 0.06 -5.56 3.01
CA LEU A 168 0.79 -6.49 3.89
C LEU A 168 1.32 -5.79 5.15
N SER A 169 1.88 -4.59 5.01
CA SER A 169 2.38 -3.79 6.12
C SER A 169 1.24 -3.39 7.08
N THR A 170 0.14 -2.85 6.54
CA THR A 170 -1.05 -2.49 7.34
C THR A 170 -1.61 -3.71 8.06
N GLY A 171 -1.78 -4.85 7.39
CA GLY A 171 -2.29 -6.07 8.02
C GLY A 171 -1.39 -6.57 9.16
N THR A 172 -0.07 -6.53 8.97
CA THR A 172 0.89 -6.93 10.01
C THR A 172 0.85 -5.98 11.21
N GLN A 173 0.79 -4.66 10.97
CA GLN A 173 0.74 -3.66 12.02
C GLN A 173 -0.58 -3.72 12.81
N GLN A 174 -1.70 -3.95 12.13
CA GLN A 174 -3.00 -4.13 12.76
C GLN A 174 -3.02 -5.37 13.65
N ALA A 175 -2.45 -6.49 13.20
CA ALA A 175 -2.31 -7.69 14.00
C ALA A 175 -1.47 -7.42 15.26
N GLN A 176 -0.35 -6.71 15.14
CA GLN A 176 0.48 -6.32 16.29
C GLN A 176 -0.27 -5.41 17.26
N ASN A 177 -0.95 -4.37 16.78
CA ASN A 177 -1.73 -3.45 17.64
C ASN A 177 -2.81 -4.20 18.41
N THR A 178 -3.52 -5.10 17.74
CA THR A 178 -4.58 -5.92 18.33
C THR A 178 -4.01 -6.88 19.36
N PHE A 179 -2.89 -7.55 19.06
CA PHE A 179 -2.19 -8.43 19.99
C PHE A 179 -1.71 -7.68 21.24
N ASN A 180 -1.12 -6.50 21.05
CA ASN A 180 -0.66 -5.63 22.15
C ASN A 180 -1.81 -5.14 23.02
N ALA A 181 -2.94 -4.77 22.42
CA ALA A 181 -4.13 -4.38 23.16
C ALA A 181 -4.75 -5.54 23.92
N LEU A 182 -4.81 -6.73 23.34
CA LEU A 182 -5.32 -7.91 24.04
C LEU A 182 -4.43 -8.28 25.23
N THR A 183 -3.11 -8.25 25.03
CA THR A 183 -2.13 -8.51 26.09
C THR A 183 -2.18 -7.44 27.19
N GLY A 184 -2.25 -6.15 26.81
CA GLY A 184 -2.39 -5.03 27.74
C GLY A 184 -3.70 -5.08 28.52
N ALA A 185 -4.81 -5.40 27.87
CA ALA A 185 -6.11 -5.58 28.49
C ALA A 185 -6.11 -6.78 29.46
N GLY A 186 -5.52 -7.91 29.06
CA GLY A 186 -5.37 -9.08 29.93
C GLY A 186 -4.54 -8.78 31.18
N ASN A 187 -3.44 -8.04 31.03
CA ASN A 187 -2.63 -7.58 32.15
C ASN A 187 -3.40 -6.59 33.06
N ALA A 188 -4.17 -5.67 32.49
CA ALA A 188 -4.99 -4.72 33.26
C ALA A 188 -6.12 -5.42 34.04
N GLN A 189 -6.76 -6.42 33.44
CA GLN A 189 -7.75 -7.25 34.11
C GLN A 189 -7.12 -8.08 35.23
N ALA A 190 -5.96 -8.70 34.97
CA ALA A 190 -5.21 -9.44 35.98
C ALA A 190 -4.78 -8.53 37.14
N GLN A 191 -4.25 -7.33 36.86
CA GLN A 191 -3.90 -6.34 37.89
C GLN A 191 -5.11 -5.83 38.66
N GLY A 192 -6.27 -5.64 38.01
CA GLY A 192 -7.51 -5.32 38.70
C GLY A 192 -7.96 -6.43 39.65
N LEU A 193 -7.84 -7.70 39.23
CA LEU A 193 -8.12 -8.86 40.07
C LEU A 193 -7.10 -8.98 41.21
N TYR A 194 -5.80 -8.81 40.94
CA TYR A 194 -4.74 -8.79 41.95
C TYR A 194 -4.89 -7.63 42.94
N GLY A 195 -5.34 -6.45 42.51
CA GLY A 195 -5.66 -5.33 43.39
C GLY A 195 -6.87 -5.62 44.28
N MET A 196 -7.88 -6.31 43.75
CA MET A 196 -9.05 -6.73 44.52
C MET A 196 -8.74 -7.88 45.49
N THR A 197 -7.92 -8.86 45.10
CA THR A 197 -7.50 -9.98 45.96
C THR A 197 -6.45 -9.56 46.98
N SER A 198 -5.54 -8.64 46.64
CA SER A 198 -4.62 -8.02 47.62
C SER A 198 -5.38 -7.14 48.60
N GLY A 199 -6.38 -6.38 48.15
CA GLY A 199 -7.25 -5.59 49.04
C GLY A 199 -8.10 -6.44 49.98
N LEU A 200 -8.60 -7.59 49.52
CA LEU A 200 -9.26 -8.58 50.38
C LEU A 200 -8.25 -9.30 51.32
N GLY A 201 -7.03 -9.54 50.85
CA GLY A 201 -5.95 -10.17 51.62
C GLY A 201 -5.38 -9.27 52.72
N GLU A 202 -5.18 -7.98 52.46
CA GLU A 202 -4.74 -6.98 53.44
C GLU A 202 -5.88 -6.58 54.40
N GLY A 203 -7.13 -6.53 53.93
CA GLY A 203 -8.30 -6.33 54.79
C GLY A 203 -8.56 -7.49 55.75
N ALA A 204 -8.34 -8.73 55.29
CA ALA A 204 -8.45 -9.94 56.11
C ALA A 204 -7.23 -10.17 57.02
N GLN A 205 -6.01 -9.87 56.56
CA GLN A 205 -4.81 -9.93 57.42
C GLN A 205 -4.79 -8.81 58.46
N GLY A 206 -5.29 -7.62 58.13
CA GLY A 206 -5.40 -6.50 59.06
C GLY A 206 -6.38 -6.77 60.21
N THR A 207 -7.52 -7.42 59.94
CA THR A 207 -8.49 -7.78 60.98
C THR A 207 -8.05 -8.98 61.83
N LEU A 208 -7.41 -10.01 61.24
CA LEU A 208 -6.86 -11.12 62.03
C LEU A 208 -5.66 -10.67 62.90
N ALA A 209 -4.75 -9.84 62.37
CA ALA A 209 -3.61 -9.33 63.12
C ALA A 209 -4.03 -8.36 64.24
N GLN A 210 -5.10 -7.56 64.04
CA GLN A 210 -5.70 -6.75 65.11
C GLN A 210 -6.35 -7.61 66.19
N TYR A 211 -7.00 -8.72 65.82
CA TYR A 211 -7.59 -9.65 66.79
C TYR A 211 -6.54 -10.36 67.66
N TYR A 212 -5.45 -10.85 67.06
CA TYR A 212 -4.35 -11.48 67.82
C TYR A 212 -3.58 -10.48 68.69
N SER A 213 -3.29 -9.27 68.19
CA SER A 213 -2.59 -8.26 68.98
C SER A 213 -3.41 -7.70 70.15
N GLN A 214 -4.74 -7.70 70.07
CA GLN A 214 -5.60 -7.37 71.21
C GLN A 214 -5.58 -8.49 72.28
N THR A 215 -5.51 -9.74 71.86
CA THR A 215 -5.42 -10.89 72.77
C THR A 215 -4.11 -10.90 73.57
N ASP A 216 -2.99 -10.49 72.95
CA ASP A 216 -1.69 -10.40 73.60
C ASP A 216 -1.57 -9.21 74.58
N ARG A 217 -2.30 -8.11 74.34
CA ARG A 217 -2.40 -6.99 75.30
C ARG A 217 -3.14 -7.41 76.56
N TYR A 218 -4.27 -8.12 76.42
CA TYR A 218 -5.00 -8.64 77.58
C TYR A 218 -4.15 -9.60 78.43
N LYS A 219 -3.37 -10.49 77.81
CA LYS A 219 -2.47 -11.40 78.53
C LYS A 219 -1.35 -10.66 79.27
N ASN A 220 -0.77 -9.63 78.66
CA ASN A 220 0.27 -8.81 79.31
C ASN A 220 -0.28 -7.96 80.46
N ASP A 221 -1.51 -7.47 80.36
CA ASP A 221 -2.14 -6.69 81.43
C ASP A 221 -2.54 -7.58 82.62
N LEU A 222 -3.00 -8.82 82.37
CA LEU A 222 -3.19 -9.84 83.42
C LEU A 222 -1.87 -10.26 84.10
N ALA A 223 -0.79 -10.42 83.33
CA ALA A 223 0.53 -10.73 83.88
C ALA A 223 1.12 -9.58 84.71
N ARG A 224 0.88 -8.33 84.30
CA ARG A 224 1.33 -7.13 85.03
C ARG A 224 0.54 -6.86 86.31
N ASN A 225 -0.75 -7.20 86.36
CA ASN A 225 -1.55 -7.06 87.58
C ASN A 225 -1.19 -8.11 88.64
N ASN A 226 -0.83 -9.34 88.25
CA ASN A 226 -0.36 -10.35 89.18
C ASN A 226 1.04 -10.07 89.75
N GLY A 227 1.87 -9.27 89.07
CA GLY A 227 3.20 -8.88 89.54
C GLY A 227 3.23 -7.75 90.57
N ARG A 228 2.11 -7.04 90.81
CA ARG A 228 2.05 -5.88 91.72
C ARG A 228 1.47 -6.18 93.10
N THR A 229 0.97 -7.39 93.35
CA THR A 229 0.32 -7.76 94.63
C THR A 229 1.28 -8.43 95.64
N TYR A 230 2.56 -8.66 95.30
CA TYR A 230 3.51 -9.39 96.17
C TYR A 230 4.80 -8.64 96.55
N GLY A 231 4.78 -7.31 96.56
CA GLY A 231 5.94 -6.56 97.03
C GLY A 231 5.54 -5.21 97.57
N GLN A 232 5.32 -5.13 98.89
CA GLN A 232 5.59 -3.99 99.79
C GLN A 232 4.84 -4.22 101.12
N ASN A 233 5.40 -5.01 102.05
CA ASN A 233 5.29 -4.71 103.48
C ASN A 233 6.25 -5.58 104.31
N ARG A 234 7.45 -5.09 104.61
CA ARG A 234 8.11 -5.36 105.90
C ARG A 234 8.89 -4.13 106.34
N ILE A 235 8.34 -3.53 107.40
CA ILE A 235 8.75 -2.34 108.15
C ILE A 235 9.91 -2.72 109.09
N TYR A 236 10.83 -1.78 109.29
CA TYR A 236 11.87 -1.76 110.31
C TYR A 236 11.27 -1.70 111.73
N VAL A 237 11.65 -2.64 112.62
CA VAL A 237 12.06 -2.41 114.04
C VAL A 237 13.00 -3.54 114.42
#